data_AF-A0A4U8SDI5-F1
#
_entry.id   AF-A0A4U8SDI5-F1
#
_cell.length_a   1.000
_cell.length_b   1.000
_cell.length_c   1.000
_cell.angle_alpha   90.00
_cell.angle_beta   90.00
_cell.angle_gamma   90.00
#
_symmetry.space_group_name_H-M   'P 1'
#
loop_
_entity.id
_entity.type
_entity.pdbx_description
1 polymer ?
#
loop_
_entity_poly.entity_id
_entity_poly.type
_entity_poly.pdbx_seq_one_letter_code
_entity_poly.pdbx_strand_id
1 'polypeptide(L)'
;MRYLNLQEVQTMHDDIIEEIGGLKGSNPKQIALLDSVLTQIQNDEYYPSFIDKLTHLVFACVKFHPFSDGNKRTAIYIAKAFIIINYPDSLPLDFYQRLEDIIVGVANDSVSKEELTQILSILDCKSE
;
A
#
# COMPACT_ATOMS: atom_id res chain seq x y z
N MET A 1 15.37 6.93 2.75
CA MET A 1 13.97 6.46 2.80
C MET A 1 13.82 5.50 3.97
N ARG A 2 12.78 5.62 4.78
CA ARG A 2 12.39 4.62 5.78
C ARG A 2 11.39 3.66 5.16
N TYR A 3 11.59 2.37 5.36
CA TYR A 3 10.72 1.31 4.89
C TYR A 3 9.89 0.73 6.03
N LEU A 4 8.68 0.30 5.70
CA LEU A 4 7.85 -0.50 6.59
C LEU A 4 8.41 -1.92 6.65
N ASN A 5 8.33 -2.57 7.80
CA ASN A 5 8.57 -4.00 7.93
C ASN A 5 7.25 -4.78 8.05
N LEU A 6 7.31 -6.10 7.92
CA LEU A 6 6.12 -6.95 7.94
C LEU A 6 5.32 -6.82 9.24
N GLN A 7 6.01 -6.71 10.38
CA GLN A 7 5.35 -6.58 11.68
C GLN A 7 4.55 -5.28 11.80
N GLU A 8 5.10 -4.16 11.32
CA GLU A 8 4.38 -2.87 11.26
C GLU A 8 3.13 -2.98 10.40
N VAL A 9 3.22 -3.66 9.25
CA VAL A 9 2.09 -3.87 8.35
C VAL A 9 1.02 -4.77 8.97
N GLN A 10 1.41 -5.88 9.62
CA GLN A 10 0.48 -6.78 10.29
C GLN A 10 -0.21 -6.10 11.48
N THR A 11 0.53 -5.34 12.28
CA THR A 11 -0.03 -4.58 13.41
C THR A 11 -1.08 -3.59 12.91
N MET A 12 -0.76 -2.83 11.85
CA MET A 12 -1.68 -1.88 11.23
C MET A 12 -2.94 -2.57 10.67
N HIS A 13 -2.79 -3.73 10.05
CA HIS A 13 -3.95 -4.54 9.62
C HIS A 13 -4.82 -4.95 10.81
N ASP A 14 -4.20 -5.43 11.89
CA ASP A 14 -4.93 -5.92 13.05
C ASP A 14 -5.71 -4.79 13.73
N ASP A 15 -5.10 -3.60 13.88
CA ASP A 15 -5.77 -2.39 14.37
C ASP A 15 -6.99 -2.03 13.51
N ILE A 16 -6.84 -2.09 12.17
CA ILE A 16 -7.92 -1.83 11.21
C ILE A 16 -9.07 -2.82 11.42
N ILE A 17 -8.80 -4.13 11.52
CA ILE A 17 -9.82 -5.16 11.72
C ILE A 17 -10.50 -5.04 13.09
N GLU A 18 -9.77 -4.65 14.12
CA GLU A 18 -10.34 -4.43 15.46
C GLU A 18 -11.30 -3.25 15.49
N GLU A 19 -11.00 -2.17 14.77
CA GLU A 19 -11.85 -0.98 14.73
C GLU A 19 -13.12 -1.19 13.89
N ILE A 20 -12.99 -1.81 12.70
CA ILE A 20 -14.09 -1.84 11.71
C ILE A 20 -14.78 -3.19 11.60
N GLY A 21 -14.25 -4.23 12.24
CA GLY A 21 -14.66 -5.62 12.08
C GLY A 21 -14.19 -6.24 10.76
N GLY A 22 -14.47 -7.54 10.62
CA GLY A 22 -14.03 -8.36 9.49
C GLY A 22 -13.51 -9.72 9.95
N LEU A 23 -13.06 -10.55 9.00
CA LEU A 23 -12.46 -11.84 9.33
C LEU A 23 -11.01 -11.67 9.78
N LYS A 24 -10.72 -12.09 11.02
CA LYS A 24 -9.35 -12.21 11.51
C LYS A 24 -8.64 -13.37 10.80
N GLY A 25 -7.34 -13.18 10.56
CA GLY A 25 -6.48 -14.21 9.98
C GLY A 25 -5.73 -13.71 8.76
N SER A 26 -4.74 -14.52 8.36
CA SER A 26 -3.90 -14.26 7.20
C SER A 26 -3.56 -15.55 6.48
N ASN A 27 -3.20 -15.43 5.21
CA ASN A 27 -2.70 -16.53 4.41
C ASN A 27 -1.17 -16.55 4.47
N PRO A 28 -0.52 -17.55 5.11
CA PRO A 28 0.93 -17.55 5.31
C PRO A 28 1.73 -17.43 4.01
N LYS A 29 1.23 -17.99 2.90
CA LYS A 29 1.90 -17.88 1.59
C LYS A 29 1.85 -16.46 1.05
N GLN A 30 0.71 -15.79 1.20
CA GLN A 30 0.53 -14.42 0.71
C GLN A 30 1.23 -13.41 1.62
N ILE A 31 1.32 -13.69 2.92
CA ILE A 31 2.17 -12.94 3.86
C ILE A 31 3.64 -13.00 3.45
N ALA A 32 4.15 -14.18 3.10
CA ALA A 32 5.53 -14.32 2.62
C ALA A 32 5.78 -13.55 1.31
N LEU A 33 4.78 -13.47 0.43
CA LEU A 33 4.86 -12.64 -0.78
C LEU A 33 4.88 -11.14 -0.45
N LEU A 34 4.08 -10.69 0.52
CA LEU A 34 4.11 -9.32 1.00
C LEU A 34 5.46 -8.96 1.64
N ASP A 35 6.05 -9.86 2.43
CA ASP A 35 7.38 -9.67 3.03
C ASP A 35 8.48 -9.56 1.96
N SER A 36 8.38 -10.38 0.92
CA SER A 36 9.25 -10.28 -0.26
C SER A 36 9.12 -8.93 -0.94
N VAL A 37 7.90 -8.40 -1.11
CA VAL A 37 7.66 -7.06 -1.68
C VAL A 37 8.32 -5.96 -0.83
N LEU A 38 8.16 -6.01 0.50
CA LEU A 38 8.80 -5.06 1.42
C LEU A 38 10.33 -5.06 1.32
N THR A 39 10.91 -6.20 0.97
CA THR A 39 12.35 -6.33 0.68
C THR A 39 12.69 -5.80 -0.73
N GLN A 40 11.90 -6.16 -1.74
CA GLN A 40 12.14 -5.82 -3.14
C GLN A 40 12.11 -4.32 -3.42
N ILE A 41 11.18 -3.58 -2.82
CA ILE A 41 11.06 -2.12 -3.01
C ILE A 41 12.29 -1.35 -2.50
N GLN A 42 13.21 -2.01 -1.79
CA GLN A 42 14.46 -1.39 -1.35
C GLN A 42 15.54 -1.43 -2.44
N ASN A 43 15.33 -2.18 -3.52
CA ASN A 43 16.25 -2.23 -4.65
C ASN A 43 15.98 -1.08 -5.64
N ASP A 44 16.86 -0.08 -5.61
CA ASP A 44 16.79 1.12 -6.45
C ASP A 44 17.01 0.84 -7.94
N GLU A 45 17.58 -0.31 -8.33
CA GLU A 45 17.72 -0.69 -9.75
C GLU A 45 16.36 -1.04 -10.37
N TYR A 46 15.48 -1.70 -9.61
CA TYR A 46 14.15 -2.10 -10.06
C TYR A 46 13.05 -1.10 -9.70
N TYR A 47 13.22 -0.39 -8.58
CA TYR A 47 12.27 0.60 -8.08
C TYR A 47 12.99 1.92 -7.82
N PRO A 48 13.33 2.69 -8.88
CA PRO A 48 14.23 3.84 -8.75
C PRO A 48 13.59 5.04 -8.04
N SER A 49 12.27 5.20 -8.11
CA SER A 49 11.57 6.32 -7.47
C SER A 49 10.74 5.90 -6.24
N PHE A 50 10.39 6.87 -5.39
CA PHE A 50 9.45 6.63 -4.30
C PHE A 50 8.09 6.12 -4.81
N ILE A 51 7.62 6.66 -5.93
CA ILE A 51 6.36 6.24 -6.53
C ILE A 51 6.43 4.79 -7.00
N ASP A 52 7.51 4.35 -7.63
CA ASP A 52 7.65 2.94 -8.05
C ASP A 52 7.53 1.98 -6.86
N LYS A 53 8.15 2.36 -5.73
CA LYS A 53 8.12 1.61 -4.47
C LYS A 53 6.73 1.61 -3.85
N LEU A 54 6.09 2.77 -3.77
CA LEU A 54 4.74 2.94 -3.23
C LEU A 54 3.72 2.17 -4.08
N THR A 55 3.75 2.30 -5.40
CA THR A 55 2.90 1.54 -6.32
C THR A 55 3.07 0.06 -6.09
N HIS A 56 4.31 -0.45 -6.07
CA HIS A 56 4.51 -1.89 -5.96
C HIS A 56 3.97 -2.44 -4.64
N LEU A 57 4.19 -1.72 -3.54
CA LEU A 57 3.69 -2.06 -2.21
C LEU A 57 2.15 -2.09 -2.16
N VAL A 58 1.49 -1.03 -2.63
CA VAL A 58 0.02 -0.93 -2.65
C VAL A 58 -0.59 -2.00 -3.55
N PHE A 59 -0.08 -2.13 -4.77
CA PHE A 59 -0.56 -3.09 -5.75
C PHE A 59 -0.45 -4.52 -5.21
N ALA A 60 0.69 -4.88 -4.62
CA ALA A 60 0.90 -6.21 -4.06
C ALA A 60 -0.02 -6.50 -2.87
N CYS A 61 -0.20 -5.53 -1.96
CA CYS A 61 -1.12 -5.70 -0.83
C CYS A 61 -2.56 -5.97 -1.31
N VAL A 62 -3.01 -5.27 -2.34
CA VAL A 62 -4.34 -5.49 -2.93
C VAL A 62 -4.42 -6.84 -3.63
N LYS A 63 -3.45 -7.19 -4.48
CA LYS A 63 -3.51 -8.36 -5.36
C LYS A 63 -3.19 -9.68 -4.69
N PHE A 64 -2.28 -9.70 -3.72
CA PHE A 64 -1.89 -10.93 -3.05
C PHE A 64 -2.90 -11.37 -2.00
N HIS A 65 -3.81 -10.49 -1.56
CA HIS A 65 -4.76 -10.77 -0.50
C HIS A 65 -4.09 -11.44 0.73
N PRO A 66 -3.05 -10.80 1.32
CA PRO A 66 -2.31 -11.35 2.45
C PRO A 66 -3.19 -11.72 3.65
N PHE A 67 -4.28 -10.98 3.84
CA PHE A 67 -5.19 -11.12 4.96
C PHE A 67 -6.53 -11.73 4.57
N SER A 68 -7.23 -12.33 5.54
CA SER A 68 -8.54 -12.94 5.33
C SER A 68 -9.62 -11.91 4.96
N ASP A 69 -9.48 -10.68 5.43
CA ASP A 69 -10.33 -9.53 5.08
C ASP A 69 -9.50 -8.24 5.17
N GLY A 70 -10.07 -7.08 4.84
CA GLY A 70 -9.43 -5.79 5.10
C GLY A 70 -8.24 -5.42 4.18
N ASN A 71 -7.88 -6.26 3.20
CA ASN A 71 -6.72 -6.01 2.31
C ASN A 71 -6.74 -4.64 1.62
N LYS A 72 -7.90 -4.23 1.09
CA LYS A 72 -8.05 -2.91 0.42
C LYS A 72 -7.78 -1.75 1.39
N ARG A 73 -8.34 -1.84 2.60
CA ARG A 73 -8.15 -0.81 3.64
C ARG A 73 -6.71 -0.81 4.13
N THR A 74 -6.13 -1.99 4.33
CA THR A 74 -4.73 -2.15 4.69
C THR A 74 -3.82 -1.51 3.66
N ALA A 75 -4.08 -1.68 2.36
CA ALA A 75 -3.32 -1.03 1.30
C ALA A 75 -3.39 0.51 1.36
N ILE A 76 -4.56 1.10 1.68
CA ILE A 76 -4.71 2.55 1.89
C ILE A 76 -3.84 3.04 3.06
N TYR A 77 -3.91 2.33 4.19
CA TYR A 77 -3.20 2.72 5.41
C TYR A 77 -1.69 2.52 5.27
N ILE A 78 -1.24 1.45 4.61
CA ILE A 78 0.17 1.25 4.24
C ILE A 78 0.65 2.40 3.35
N ALA A 79 -0.13 2.78 2.34
CA ALA A 79 0.22 3.89 1.46
C ALA A 79 0.41 5.19 2.24
N LYS A 80 -0.58 5.52 3.08
CA LYS A 80 -0.52 6.70 3.97
C LYS A 80 0.71 6.66 4.86
N ALA A 81 0.96 5.53 5.53
CA ALA A 81 2.08 5.40 6.44
C ALA A 81 3.41 5.55 5.70
N PHE A 82 3.57 4.90 4.54
CA PHE A 82 4.80 4.98 3.75
C PHE A 82 5.06 6.39 3.22
N ILE A 83 4.01 7.14 2.86
CA ILE A 83 4.09 8.57 2.53
C ILE A 83 4.50 9.37 3.77
N ILE A 84 3.73 9.32 4.86
CA ILE A 84 3.97 10.17 6.05
C ILE A 84 5.38 10.00 6.62
N ILE A 85 5.91 8.77 6.66
CA ILE A 85 7.22 8.52 7.26
C ILE A 85 8.39 9.03 6.40
N ASN A 86 8.15 9.33 5.13
CA ASN A 86 9.17 9.85 4.20
C ASN A 86 8.91 11.31 3.80
N TYR A 87 7.65 11.72 3.74
CA TYR A 87 7.15 13.00 3.25
C TYR A 87 5.89 13.43 4.06
N PRO A 88 6.08 13.86 5.32
CA PRO A 88 4.96 14.12 6.24
C PRO A 88 3.99 15.22 5.78
N ASP A 89 4.46 16.16 4.97
CA ASP A 89 3.68 17.31 4.48
C ASP A 89 3.03 17.06 3.10
N SER A 90 3.17 15.86 2.53
CA SER A 90 2.75 15.54 1.15
C SER A 90 1.41 14.81 1.06
N LEU A 91 0.72 14.56 2.19
CA LEU A 91 -0.58 13.87 2.17
C LEU A 91 -1.73 14.84 1.82
N PRO A 92 -2.43 14.69 0.68
CA PRO A 92 -3.54 15.56 0.33
C PRO A 92 -4.77 15.33 1.22
N LEU A 93 -5.61 16.36 1.39
CA LEU A 93 -6.81 16.30 2.24
C LEU A 93 -7.82 15.25 1.77
N ASP A 94 -7.92 15.02 0.46
CA ASP A 94 -8.81 14.06 -0.17
C ASP A 94 -8.14 12.70 -0.46
N PHE A 95 -6.97 12.44 0.15
CA PHE A 95 -6.18 11.22 -0.05
C PHE A 95 -7.01 9.94 0.06
N TYR A 96 -7.75 9.80 1.16
CA TYR A 96 -8.54 8.60 1.44
C TYR A 96 -9.61 8.36 0.37
N GLN A 97 -10.35 9.41 0.03
CA GLN A 97 -11.44 9.32 -0.94
C GLN A 97 -10.91 8.96 -2.33
N ARG A 98 -9.80 9.59 -2.75
CA ARG A 98 -9.18 9.27 -4.05
C ARG A 98 -8.62 7.85 -4.08
N LEU A 99 -7.93 7.43 -3.02
CA LEU A 99 -7.25 6.15 -3.03
C LEU A 99 -8.22 4.96 -2.90
N GLU A 100 -9.38 5.16 -2.25
CA GLU A 100 -10.41 4.13 -2.13
C GLU A 100 -10.94 3.66 -3.49
N ASP A 101 -11.41 4.58 -4.34
CA ASP A 101 -11.93 4.25 -5.68
C ASP A 101 -10.87 3.55 -6.53
N ILE A 102 -9.63 4.03 -6.44
CA ILE A 102 -8.51 3.48 -7.19
C ILE A 102 -8.15 2.08 -6.71
N ILE A 103 -8.13 1.82 -5.40
CA ILE A 103 -7.86 0.48 -4.87
C ILE A 103 -8.98 -0.50 -5.21
N VAL A 104 -10.24 -0.05 -5.26
CA VAL A 104 -11.33 -0.86 -5.80
C VAL A 104 -11.08 -1.22 -7.26
N GLY A 105 -10.63 -0.26 -8.06
CA GLY A 105 -10.23 -0.48 -9.45
C GLY A 105 -9.02 -1.42 -9.61
N VAL A 106 -8.04 -1.34 -8.71
CA VAL A 106 -6.92 -2.30 -8.71
C VAL A 106 -7.44 -3.69 -8.35
N ALA A 107 -8.33 -3.82 -7.37
CA ALA A 107 -8.85 -5.11 -6.94
C ALA A 107 -9.68 -5.83 -8.02
N ASN A 108 -10.41 -5.10 -8.86
CA ASN A 108 -11.27 -5.66 -9.92
C ASN A 108 -10.62 -5.67 -11.32
N ASP A 109 -9.32 -5.36 -11.40
CA ASP A 109 -8.55 -5.28 -12.66
C ASP A 109 -8.97 -4.16 -13.62
N SER A 110 -9.78 -3.18 -13.18
CA SER A 110 -10.10 -1.99 -13.98
C SER A 110 -9.06 -0.90 -13.90
N VAL A 111 -8.09 -0.99 -12.98
CA VAL A 111 -6.92 -0.12 -12.86
C VAL A 111 -5.67 -1.00 -12.86
N SER A 112 -4.84 -0.81 -13.88
CA SER A 112 -3.53 -1.45 -14.05
C SER A 112 -2.49 -0.92 -13.06
N LYS A 113 -1.35 -1.62 -12.95
CA LYS A 113 -0.23 -1.17 -12.11
C LYS A 113 0.36 0.13 -12.65
N GLU A 114 0.40 0.29 -13.97
CA GLU A 114 0.87 1.47 -14.67
C GLU A 114 -0.03 2.67 -14.42
N GLU A 115 -1.36 2.50 -14.49
CA GLU A 115 -2.33 3.55 -14.14
C GLU A 115 -2.25 3.93 -12.67
N LEU A 116 -2.08 2.95 -11.78
CA LEU A 116 -1.86 3.21 -10.35
C LEU A 116 -0.62 4.09 -10.13
N THR A 117 0.50 3.81 -10.80
CA THR A 117 1.71 4.65 -10.75
C THR A 117 1.44 6.09 -11.19
N GLN A 118 0.70 6.28 -12.29
CA GLN A 118 0.36 7.63 -12.78
C GLN A 118 -0.53 8.38 -11.80
N ILE A 119 -1.47 7.70 -11.15
CA ILE A 119 -2.35 8.33 -10.18
C ILE A 119 -1.58 8.72 -8.92
N LEU A 120 -0.74 7.82 -8.41
CA LEU A 120 0.07 8.07 -7.22
C LEU A 120 1.09 9.19 -7.42
N SER A 121 1.67 9.33 -8.62
CA SER A 121 2.57 10.45 -8.91
C SER A 121 1.87 11.81 -8.91
N ILE A 122 0.60 11.87 -9.31
CA ILE A 122 -0.21 13.10 -9.26
C ILE A 122 -0.61 13.43 -7.81
N LEU A 123 -0.89 12.40 -7.00
CA LEU A 123 -1.25 12.56 -5.58
C LEU A 123 -0.08 13.10 -4.76
N ASP A 124 1.14 12.69 -5.07
CA ASP A 124 2.37 13.08 -4.35
C ASP A 124 2.95 14.42 -4.86
N CYS A 125 2.10 15.40 -5.19
CA CYS A 125 2.53 16.74 -5.58
C CYS A 125 3.18 17.49 -4.39
N LYS A 126 4.38 17.05 -3.97
CA LYS A 126 5.45 17.77 -3.28
C LYS A 126 6.62 16.82 -3.01
N SER A 127 7.41 16.58 -4.05
CA SER A 127 8.82 16.22 -3.91
C SER A 127 9.60 17.16 -4.82
N GLU A 128 9.88 18.36 -4.32
CA GLU A 128 10.98 19.20 -4.83
C GLU A 128 12.32 18.57 -4.47
#